data_AF-A0A5B9DMY2-F1
#
_entry.id   AF-A0A5B9DMY2-F1
#
_cell.length_a   1.000
_cell.length_b   1.000
_cell.length_c   1.000
_cell.angle_alpha   90.00
_cell.angle_beta   90.00
_cell.angle_gamma   90.00
#
_symmetry.space_group_name_H-M   'P 1'
#
loop_
_entity.id
_entity.type
_entity.pdbx_description
1 polymer ?
#
loop_
_entity_poly.entity_id
_entity_poly.type
_entity_poly.pdbx_seq_one_letter_code
_entity_poly.pdbx_strand_id
1 'polypeptide(L)'
;MTLRQRLEPIRSNKYLSAAKGQPCQLRFVGICLDPSGLGHETTVFAHFRHGKGMAQKAHDFDGADACANCHRFLDEGWSGKVSYTIVLETMLRGLERTLENRIRRGVLVMPITIDTPASARPVKPRKPREERQRIPTSQNTWPQGRKIPTRPMRHKEPTP
;
A
#
# COMPACT_ATOMS: atom_id res chain seq x y z
N MET A 1 7.68 34.05 3.59
CA MET A 1 6.77 32.87 3.60
C MET A 1 5.34 33.37 3.60
N THR A 2 4.75 33.51 2.43
CA THR A 2 3.35 33.92 2.27
C THR A 2 2.41 32.83 2.79
N LEU A 3 1.47 33.26 3.63
CA LEU A 3 0.44 32.42 4.25
C LEU A 3 -0.40 31.73 3.17
N ARG A 4 -0.47 30.39 3.25
CA ARG A 4 -1.50 29.50 2.67
C ARG A 4 -1.97 29.86 1.25
N GLN A 5 -1.06 29.86 0.27
CA GLN A 5 -1.51 29.63 -1.10
C GLN A 5 -2.08 28.21 -1.15
N ARG A 6 -3.39 28.11 -1.42
CA ARG A 6 -4.07 26.84 -1.71
C ARG A 6 -3.30 26.18 -2.85
N LEU A 7 -2.68 25.04 -2.60
CA LEU A 7 -1.99 24.31 -3.66
C LEU A 7 -3.04 23.86 -4.68
N GLU A 8 -2.87 24.28 -5.93
CA GLU A 8 -3.72 23.87 -7.02
C GLU A 8 -3.66 22.35 -7.18
N PRO A 9 -4.81 21.67 -7.32
CA PRO A 9 -4.83 20.22 -7.44
C PRO A 9 -4.22 19.78 -8.77
N ILE A 10 -3.21 18.90 -8.73
CA ILE A 10 -2.72 18.18 -9.91
C ILE A 10 -3.89 17.47 -10.62
N ARG A 11 -4.09 17.79 -11.92
CA ARG A 11 -5.15 17.25 -12.77
C ARG A 11 -4.56 16.44 -13.95
N SER A 12 -5.15 15.29 -14.26
CA SER A 12 -4.76 14.49 -15.43
C SER A 12 -5.89 13.57 -15.91
N ASN A 13 -6.58 13.98 -16.97
CA ASN A 13 -7.63 13.15 -17.59
C ASN A 13 -7.08 11.82 -18.12
N LYS A 14 -5.82 11.79 -18.60
CA LYS A 14 -5.17 10.56 -19.05
C LYS A 14 -5.00 9.56 -17.90
N TYR A 15 -4.62 10.05 -16.72
CA TYR A 15 -4.44 9.21 -15.53
C TYR A 15 -5.78 8.63 -15.04
N LEU A 16 -6.82 9.46 -14.99
CA LEU A 16 -8.17 9.05 -14.60
C LEU A 16 -8.78 8.06 -15.59
N SER A 17 -8.74 8.37 -16.89
CA SER A 17 -9.36 7.56 -17.94
C SER A 17 -8.71 6.20 -18.11
N ALA A 18 -7.46 6.05 -17.66
CA ALA A 18 -6.76 4.77 -17.69
C ALA A 18 -7.40 3.70 -16.78
N ALA A 19 -8.36 4.05 -15.91
CA ALA A 19 -9.09 3.11 -15.08
C ALA A 19 -10.06 2.23 -15.88
N LYS A 20 -10.59 2.76 -17.00
CA LYS A 20 -11.59 2.07 -17.80
C LYS A 20 -11.04 0.74 -18.33
N GLY A 21 -11.79 -0.35 -18.14
CA GLY A 21 -11.40 -1.69 -18.57
C GLY A 21 -10.28 -2.33 -17.73
N GLN A 22 -9.93 -1.75 -16.56
CA GLN A 22 -8.94 -2.32 -15.65
C GLN A 22 -9.62 -3.10 -14.51
N PRO A 23 -8.91 -4.04 -13.86
CA PRO A 23 -9.40 -4.66 -12.62
C PRO A 23 -9.58 -3.63 -11.51
N CYS A 24 -10.54 -3.88 -10.62
CA CYS A 24 -10.65 -3.16 -9.37
C CYS A 24 -9.41 -3.43 -8.50
N GLN A 25 -8.78 -2.36 -8.02
CA GLN A 25 -7.59 -2.42 -7.17
C GLN A 25 -7.91 -2.32 -5.67
N LEU A 26 -9.05 -1.74 -5.31
CA LEU A 26 -9.54 -1.68 -3.92
C LEU A 26 -9.87 -3.08 -3.38
N ARG A 27 -10.69 -3.86 -4.10
CA ARG A 27 -11.01 -5.26 -3.74
C ARG A 27 -11.52 -5.46 -2.31
N PHE A 28 -12.45 -4.61 -1.85
CA PHE A 28 -13.13 -4.83 -0.58
C PHE A 28 -13.80 -6.21 -0.55
N VAL A 29 -13.47 -7.00 0.48
CA VAL A 29 -13.96 -8.38 0.64
C VAL A 29 -15.48 -8.38 0.78
N GLY A 30 -16.16 -9.24 0.01
CA GLY A 30 -17.63 -9.33 -0.01
C GLY A 30 -18.34 -8.18 -0.74
N ILE A 31 -17.61 -7.17 -1.24
CA ILE A 31 -18.16 -6.00 -1.95
C ILE A 31 -17.73 -6.00 -3.43
N CYS A 32 -16.48 -6.37 -3.70
CA CYS A 32 -15.88 -6.25 -5.03
C CYS A 32 -16.58 -7.10 -6.11
N LEU A 33 -16.70 -6.54 -7.31
CA LEU A 33 -17.25 -7.22 -8.50
C LEU A 33 -16.22 -7.99 -9.33
N ASP A 34 -14.92 -7.81 -9.11
CA ASP A 34 -13.90 -8.54 -9.88
C ASP A 34 -14.07 -10.08 -9.82
N PRO A 35 -14.39 -10.71 -8.67
CA PRO A 35 -14.57 -12.16 -8.61
C PRO A 35 -15.68 -12.72 -9.51
N SER A 36 -16.66 -11.90 -9.92
CA SER A 36 -17.72 -12.32 -10.84
C SER A 36 -17.39 -12.07 -12.32
N GLY A 37 -16.19 -11.56 -12.63
CA GLY A 37 -15.75 -11.23 -13.99
C GLY A 37 -16.28 -9.90 -14.54
N LEU A 38 -17.24 -9.26 -13.84
CA LEU A 38 -17.88 -8.01 -14.28
C LEU A 38 -17.16 -6.74 -13.80
N GLY A 39 -16.17 -6.87 -12.91
CA GLY A 39 -15.48 -5.73 -12.30
C GLY A 39 -14.77 -4.82 -13.32
N HIS A 40 -14.25 -5.38 -14.41
CA HIS A 40 -13.46 -4.62 -15.40
C HIS A 40 -14.28 -3.58 -16.18
N GLU A 41 -15.55 -3.87 -16.46
CA GLU A 41 -16.43 -3.00 -17.26
C GLU A 41 -16.89 -1.76 -16.49
N THR A 42 -17.03 -1.90 -15.18
CA THR A 42 -17.54 -0.84 -14.29
C THR A 42 -16.44 -0.03 -13.62
N THR A 43 -15.18 -0.35 -13.88
CA THR A 43 -14.05 0.25 -13.15
C THR A 43 -13.83 1.70 -13.56
N VAL A 44 -13.86 2.58 -12.56
CA VAL A 44 -13.58 4.02 -12.64
C VAL A 44 -12.51 4.39 -11.62
N PHE A 45 -11.91 5.57 -11.78
CA PHE A 45 -10.97 6.08 -10.78
C PHE A 45 -11.72 6.71 -9.62
N ALA A 46 -11.56 6.15 -8.42
CA ALA A 46 -12.19 6.60 -7.18
C ALA A 46 -11.22 7.46 -6.36
N HIS A 47 -11.50 8.76 -6.24
CA HIS A 47 -10.68 9.67 -5.44
C HIS A 47 -10.81 9.39 -3.94
N PHE A 48 -9.70 9.51 -3.23
CA PHE A 48 -9.68 9.48 -1.78
C PHE A 48 -10.00 10.87 -1.20
N ARG A 49 -10.22 10.91 0.12
CA ARG A 49 -10.65 12.14 0.80
C ARG A 49 -9.49 13.03 1.26
N HIS A 50 -8.24 12.74 0.90
CA HIS A 50 -7.09 13.52 1.36
C HIS A 50 -6.90 14.76 0.45
N GLY A 51 -6.69 15.93 1.07
CA GLY A 51 -6.49 17.17 0.33
C GLY A 51 -7.72 17.74 -0.39
N LYS A 52 -8.92 17.18 -0.16
CA LYS A 52 -10.18 17.76 -0.65
C LYS A 52 -10.78 18.74 0.36
N GLY A 53 -11.54 19.72 -0.12
CA GLY A 53 -12.31 20.66 0.69
C GLY A 53 -13.65 20.97 0.04
N MET A 54 -14.49 21.76 0.71
CA MET A 54 -15.84 22.10 0.21
C MET A 54 -15.85 22.68 -1.20
N ALA A 55 -14.77 23.36 -1.62
CA ALA A 55 -14.61 23.96 -2.95
C ALA A 55 -13.37 23.44 -3.71
N GLN A 56 -12.78 22.32 -3.29
CA GLN A 56 -11.55 21.80 -3.90
C GLN A 56 -11.61 20.28 -4.05
N LYS A 57 -11.39 19.80 -5.28
CA LYS A 57 -11.21 18.38 -5.55
C LYS A 57 -9.85 17.90 -5.09
N ALA A 58 -9.77 16.64 -4.69
CA ALA A 58 -8.51 15.96 -4.42
C ALA A 58 -7.62 15.94 -5.68
N HIS A 59 -6.33 15.66 -5.48
CA HIS A 59 -5.40 15.44 -6.57
C HIS A 59 -5.82 14.21 -7.39
N ASP A 60 -5.61 14.23 -8.71
CA ASP A 60 -5.98 13.10 -9.57
C ASP A 60 -5.14 11.85 -9.36
N PHE A 61 -4.02 11.94 -8.62
CA PHE A 61 -3.24 10.77 -8.20
C PHE A 61 -3.73 10.18 -6.86
N ASP A 62 -4.52 10.90 -6.06
CA ASP A 62 -4.98 10.45 -4.74
C ASP A 62 -6.27 9.64 -4.88
N GLY A 63 -6.12 8.36 -5.23
CA GLY A 63 -7.24 7.46 -5.46
C GLY A 63 -6.81 6.11 -6.02
N ALA A 64 -7.79 5.28 -6.31
CA ALA A 64 -7.55 3.95 -6.87
C ALA A 64 -8.62 3.55 -7.89
N ASP A 65 -8.27 2.60 -8.76
CA ASP A 65 -9.22 1.99 -9.68
C ASP A 65 -10.24 1.14 -8.89
N ALA A 66 -11.52 1.44 -9.06
CA ALA A 66 -12.61 0.84 -8.31
C ALA A 66 -13.75 0.42 -9.23
N CYS A 67 -14.20 -0.83 -9.11
CA CYS A 67 -15.49 -1.25 -9.67
C CYS A 67 -16.64 -0.48 -8.99
N ALA A 68 -17.82 -0.48 -9.62
CA ALA A 68 -18.98 0.28 -9.14
C ALA A 68 -19.32 0.01 -7.65
N ASN A 69 -19.26 -1.25 -7.20
CA ASN A 69 -19.57 -1.59 -5.80
C ASN A 69 -18.53 -1.06 -4.82
N CYS A 70 -17.23 -1.26 -5.12
CA CYS A 70 -16.15 -0.75 -4.27
C CYS A 70 -16.15 0.78 -4.23
N HIS A 71 -16.43 1.43 -5.36
CA HIS A 71 -16.56 2.88 -5.46
C HIS A 71 -17.67 3.39 -4.53
N ARG A 72 -18.88 2.85 -4.68
CA ARG A 72 -20.02 3.20 -3.82
C ARG A 72 -19.73 2.92 -2.34
N PHE A 73 -19.12 1.78 -2.04
CA PHE A 73 -18.80 1.42 -0.66
C PHE A 73 -17.80 2.38 -0.01
N LEU A 74 -16.78 2.82 -0.76
CA LEU A 74 -15.79 3.80 -0.29
C LEU A 74 -16.42 5.18 -0.05
N ASP A 75 -17.34 5.60 -0.93
CA ASP A 75 -17.97 6.91 -0.84
C ASP A 75 -18.95 7.02 0.33
N GLU A 76 -19.81 6.04 0.51
CA GLU A 76 -20.95 6.14 1.42
C GLU A 76 -21.18 4.89 2.30
N GLY A 77 -20.59 3.75 1.95
CA GLY A 77 -21.03 2.45 2.47
C GLY A 77 -20.32 1.92 3.70
N TRP A 78 -19.09 2.38 4.01
CA TRP A 78 -18.23 1.76 5.02
C TRP A 78 -18.46 2.22 6.45
N SER A 79 -18.95 3.45 6.64
CA SER A 79 -19.09 4.05 7.98
C SER A 79 -20.00 3.20 8.87
N GLY A 80 -19.52 2.87 10.07
CA GLY A 80 -20.23 2.02 11.03
C GLY A 80 -20.25 0.52 10.70
N LYS A 81 -19.77 0.10 9.51
CA LYS A 81 -19.73 -1.32 9.10
C LYS A 81 -18.34 -1.92 9.16
N VAL A 82 -17.32 -1.10 8.90
CA VAL A 82 -15.91 -1.52 8.85
C VAL A 82 -15.08 -0.49 9.59
N SER A 83 -14.06 -0.92 10.33
CA SER A 83 -13.16 0.00 11.01
C SER A 83 -12.42 0.88 9.99
N TYR A 84 -12.17 2.13 10.36
CA TYR A 84 -11.44 3.05 9.51
C TYR A 84 -10.04 2.53 9.14
N THR A 85 -9.40 1.75 10.01
CA THR A 85 -8.09 1.12 9.77
C THR A 85 -8.13 0.16 8.58
N ILE A 86 -9.15 -0.68 8.48
CA ILE A 86 -9.30 -1.62 7.36
C ILE A 86 -9.60 -0.87 6.06
N VAL A 87 -10.40 0.20 6.14
CA VAL A 87 -10.67 1.06 4.98
C VAL A 87 -9.40 1.73 4.49
N LEU A 88 -8.61 2.33 5.39
CA LEU A 88 -7.32 2.94 5.08
C LEU A 88 -6.33 1.94 4.49
N GLU A 89 -6.19 0.76 5.08
CA GLU A 89 -5.30 -0.28 4.56
C GLU A 89 -5.72 -0.69 3.14
N THR A 90 -7.02 -0.84 2.90
CA THR A 90 -7.56 -1.17 1.58
C THR A 90 -7.32 -0.05 0.57
N MET A 91 -7.49 1.21 0.98
CA MET A 91 -7.19 2.40 0.16
C MET A 91 -5.71 2.44 -0.23
N LEU A 92 -4.80 2.26 0.73
CA LEU A 92 -3.35 2.28 0.47
C LEU A 92 -2.94 1.17 -0.49
N ARG A 93 -3.38 -0.08 -0.24
CA ARG A 93 -3.14 -1.21 -1.16
C ARG A 93 -3.69 -0.94 -2.55
N GLY A 94 -4.88 -0.33 -2.65
CA GLY A 94 -5.51 0.01 -3.91
C GLY A 94 -4.75 1.09 -4.68
N LEU A 95 -4.25 2.12 -3.99
CA LEU A 95 -3.41 3.17 -4.56
C LEU A 95 -2.11 2.60 -5.09
N GLU A 96 -1.39 1.81 -4.29
CA GLU A 96 -0.13 1.17 -4.70
C GLU A 96 -0.29 0.35 -5.99
N ARG A 97 -1.31 -0.51 -6.05
CA ARG A 97 -1.59 -1.33 -7.23
C ARG A 97 -2.00 -0.49 -8.44
N THR A 98 -2.74 0.59 -8.21
CA THR A 98 -3.13 1.51 -9.29
C THR A 98 -1.90 2.21 -9.85
N LEU A 99 -1.02 2.74 -8.99
CA LEU A 99 0.25 3.35 -9.38
C LEU A 99 1.12 2.35 -10.16
N GLU A 100 1.26 1.11 -9.67
CA GLU A 100 1.99 0.06 -10.37
C GLU A 100 1.38 -0.21 -11.75
N ASN A 101 0.06 -0.34 -11.86
CA ASN A 101 -0.63 -0.51 -13.14
C ASN A 101 -0.35 0.65 -14.10
N ARG A 102 -0.39 1.90 -13.60
CA ARG A 102 -0.08 3.09 -14.41
C ARG A 102 1.37 3.12 -14.88
N ILE A 103 2.32 2.70 -14.05
CA ILE A 103 3.73 2.59 -14.41
C ILE A 103 3.92 1.52 -15.49
N ARG A 104 3.39 0.31 -15.28
CA ARG A 104 3.51 -0.81 -16.23
C ARG A 104 2.91 -0.51 -17.59
N ARG A 105 1.85 0.31 -17.63
CA ARG A 105 1.18 0.72 -18.88
C ARG A 105 1.72 2.03 -19.47
N GLY A 106 2.76 2.62 -18.87
CA GLY A 106 3.34 3.89 -19.34
C GLY A 106 2.41 5.11 -19.22
N VAL A 107 1.37 5.02 -18.39
CA VAL A 107 0.48 6.16 -18.08
C VAL A 107 1.14 7.10 -17.09
N LEU A 108 1.85 6.54 -16.12
CA LEU A 108 2.71 7.26 -15.18
C LEU A 108 4.16 6.84 -15.46
N VAL A 109 5.06 7.81 -15.59
CA VAL A 109 6.48 7.53 -15.82
C VAL A 109 7.22 7.68 -14.50
N MET A 110 7.79 6.58 -14.02
CA MET A 110 8.72 6.60 -12.89
C MET A 110 10.11 6.27 -13.45
N PRO A 111 11.07 7.20 -13.43
CA PRO A 111 12.40 6.95 -13.97
C PRO A 111 13.09 5.86 -13.14
N ILE A 112 13.29 4.69 -13.75
CA ILE A 112 14.05 3.61 -13.12
C ILE A 112 15.53 3.93 -13.35
N THR A 113 16.19 4.38 -12.28
CA THR A 113 17.61 4.76 -12.30
C THR A 113 18.54 3.59 -11.97
N ILE A 114 17.97 2.46 -11.54
CA ILE A 114 18.70 1.24 -11.23
C ILE A 114 18.54 0.30 -12.43
N ASP A 115 19.57 0.27 -13.27
CA ASP A 115 19.68 -0.59 -14.45
C ASP A 115 19.86 -2.07 -14.08
N THR A 116 20.58 -2.33 -12.99
CA THR A 116 20.86 -3.70 -12.51
C THR A 116 20.12 -3.96 -11.21
N PRO A 117 19.11 -4.85 -11.20
CA PRO A 117 18.39 -5.16 -9.97
C PRO A 117 19.34 -5.78 -8.95
N ALA A 118 19.06 -5.58 -7.66
CA ALA A 118 19.90 -6.12 -6.59
C ALA A 118 20.07 -7.65 -6.67
N SER A 119 19.07 -8.36 -7.21
CA SER A 119 19.11 -9.80 -7.47
C SER A 119 20.09 -10.23 -8.57
N ALA A 120 20.39 -9.35 -9.52
CA ALA A 120 21.38 -9.61 -10.57
C ALA A 120 22.81 -9.30 -10.12
N ARG A 121 22.99 -8.71 -8.93
CA ARG A 121 24.33 -8.47 -8.39
C ARG A 121 24.99 -9.81 -8.09
N PRO A 122 26.23 -10.03 -8.54
CA PRO A 122 26.94 -11.28 -8.27
C PRO A 122 27.10 -11.46 -6.76
N VAL A 123 26.57 -12.57 -6.24
CA VAL A 123 26.75 -12.97 -4.84
C VAL A 123 27.91 -13.95 -4.78
N LYS A 124 28.80 -13.81 -3.79
CA LYS A 124 29.87 -14.78 -3.58
C LYS A 124 29.25 -16.17 -3.39
N PRO A 125 29.73 -17.21 -4.11
CA PRO A 125 29.21 -18.56 -3.94
C PRO A 125 29.33 -18.97 -2.47
N ARG A 126 28.34 -19.71 -1.98
CA ARG A 126 28.41 -20.26 -0.63
C ARG A 126 29.64 -21.15 -0.54
N LYS A 127 30.42 -21.02 0.55
CA LYS A 127 31.55 -21.91 0.84
C LYS A 127 31.11 -23.39 0.75
N PRO A 128 31.97 -24.31 0.28
CA PRO A 128 31.73 -25.75 0.34
C PRO A 128 31.33 -26.19 1.75
N ARG A 129 30.51 -27.25 1.87
CA ARG A 129 29.96 -27.68 3.17
C ARG A 129 31.06 -27.96 4.20
N GLU A 130 32.21 -28.45 3.75
CA GLU A 130 33.40 -28.78 4.56
C GLU A 130 34.10 -27.53 5.11
N GLU A 131 34.13 -26.43 4.35
CA GLU A 131 34.72 -25.15 4.73
C GLU A 131 33.76 -24.23 5.49
N ARG A 132 32.50 -24.63 5.63
CA ARG A 132 31.54 -23.89 6.44
C ARG A 132 31.91 -24.08 7.91
N GLN A 133 32.09 -22.96 8.61
CA GLN A 133 32.21 -22.97 10.06
C GLN A 133 31.00 -23.70 10.64
N ARG A 134 31.23 -24.83 11.32
CA ARG A 134 30.16 -25.53 12.03
C ARG A 134 29.59 -24.57 13.05
N ILE A 135 28.28 -24.31 12.96
CA ILE A 135 27.56 -23.65 14.03
C ILE A 135 27.74 -24.58 15.24
N PRO A 136 28.37 -24.10 16.33
CA PRO A 136 28.46 -24.92 17.53
C PRO A 136 27.04 -25.31 17.90
N THR A 137 26.79 -26.61 18.06
CA THR A 137 25.60 -27.07 18.77
C THR A 137 25.57 -26.29 20.06
N SER A 138 24.55 -25.45 20.21
CA SER A 138 24.35 -24.63 21.40
C SER A 138 24.66 -25.49 22.61
N GLN A 139 25.72 -25.18 23.35
CA GLN A 139 25.71 -25.56 24.73
C GLN A 139 24.58 -24.73 25.33
N ASN A 140 23.41 -25.35 25.48
CA ASN A 140 22.34 -24.81 26.33
C ASN A 140 22.82 -24.89 27.79
N THR A 141 23.92 -24.25 28.11
CA THR A 141 24.29 -23.86 29.47
C THR A 141 23.56 -22.57 29.77
N TRP A 142 22.23 -22.54 29.62
CA TRP A 142 21.47 -21.58 30.37
C TRP A 142 21.70 -21.95 31.84
N PRO A 143 22.39 -21.13 32.64
CA PRO A 143 22.63 -21.47 34.04
C PRO A 143 21.26 -21.65 34.70
N GLN A 144 21.03 -22.82 35.31
CA GLN A 144 19.79 -23.10 36.03
C GLN A 144 19.52 -21.94 37.00
N GLY A 145 18.34 -21.32 36.89
CA GLY A 145 17.92 -20.22 37.76
C GLY A 145 18.16 -18.79 37.24
N ARG A 146 18.84 -18.56 36.10
CA ARG A 146 18.79 -17.22 35.47
C ARG A 146 17.52 -17.09 34.63
N LYS A 147 16.62 -16.21 35.06
CA LYS A 147 15.48 -15.77 34.23
C LYS A 147 16.00 -15.04 32.99
N ILE A 148 15.37 -15.28 31.85
CA ILE A 148 15.59 -14.49 30.62
C ILE A 148 15.39 -13.01 31.01
N PRO A 149 16.33 -12.10 30.72
CA PRO A 149 16.16 -10.69 31.01
C PRO A 149 14.99 -10.18 30.16
N THR A 150 13.81 -10.10 30.76
CA THR A 150 12.67 -9.42 30.16
C THR A 150 12.98 -7.94 30.21
N ARG A 151 13.09 -7.30 29.04
CA ARG A 151 13.08 -5.84 28.98
C ARG A 151 11.76 -5.38 29.62
N PRO A 152 11.77 -4.58 30.71
CA PRO A 152 10.53 -4.09 31.26
C PRO A 152 9.84 -3.27 30.17
N MET A 153 8.61 -3.66 29.81
CA MET A 153 7.78 -2.82 28.96
C MET A 153 7.59 -1.51 29.71
N ARG A 154 8.16 -0.42 29.20
CA ARG A 154 7.86 0.92 29.69
C ARG A 154 6.40 1.18 29.35
N HIS A 155 5.50 0.85 30.26
CA HIS A 155 4.19 1.47 30.30
C HIS A 155 4.44 2.95 30.57
N LYS A 156 4.35 3.79 29.54
CA LYS A 156 4.26 5.23 29.76
C LYS A 156 2.94 5.43 30.49
N GLU A 157 2.99 5.98 31.70
CA GLU A 157 1.78 6.50 32.34
C GLU A 157 1.17 7.54 31.39
N PRO A 158 -0.17 7.55 31.22
CA PRO A 158 -0.81 8.61 30.48
C PRO A 158 -0.53 9.93 31.21
N THR A 159 0.06 10.88 30.50
CA THR A 159 0.24 12.25 30.99
C THR A 159 -1.12 12.87 31.34
N PRO A 160 -1.22 13.63 32.44
CA PRO A 160 -2.46 14.26 32.88
C PRO A 160 -3.02 15.26 31.86
#